data_AF-A0A2N4Z3N3-F1
#
_entry.id   AF-A0A2N4Z3N3-F1
#
_cell.length_a   1.000
_cell.length_b   1.000
_cell.length_c   1.000
_cell.angle_alpha   90.00
_cell.angle_beta   90.00
_cell.angle_gamma   90.00
#
_symmetry.space_group_name_H-M   'P 1'
#
loop_
_entity.id
_entity.type
_entity.pdbx_description
1 polymer ?
#
loop_
_entity_poly.entity_id
_entity_poly.type
_entity_poly.pdbx_seq_one_letter_code
_entity_poly.pdbx_strand_id
1 'polypeptide(L)'
;MTLQKANEKRIENFLAKQIRHNGKILSMREFMDSLIADGYSPRAKAEQKVGHPSSRQTFRWNNEQQREHQIKRALGGTVLKYSMVSSDGSFYDIEKIAYDYVIEKMGGVNVKPETMCFAIFNSPSSLRGGKRERCVAVYS
;
A
#
# COMPACT_ATOMS: atom_id res chain seq x y z
N MET A 1 6.03 -7.50 30.97
CA MET A 1 5.15 -7.68 29.79
C MET A 1 6.04 -8.03 28.61
N THR A 2 5.79 -9.14 27.92
CA THR A 2 6.56 -9.57 26.74
C THR A 2 6.12 -8.77 25.51
N LEU A 3 7.03 -8.53 24.55
CA LEU A 3 6.76 -7.77 23.32
C LEU A 3 5.59 -8.32 22.50
N GLN A 4 5.38 -9.63 22.52
CA GLN A 4 4.26 -10.30 21.83
C GLN A 4 2.90 -9.86 22.37
N LYS A 5 2.71 -9.87 23.69
CA LYS A 5 1.46 -9.46 24.34
C LYS A 5 1.12 -7.99 24.09
N ALA A 6 2.14 -7.14 23.90
CA ALA A 6 1.93 -5.74 23.54
C ALA A 6 1.44 -5.58 22.09
N ASN A 7 1.96 -6.38 21.16
CA ASN A 7 1.52 -6.37 19.77
C ASN A 7 0.10 -6.91 19.60
N GLU A 8 -0.24 -8.01 20.30
CA GLU A 8 -1.60 -8.58 20.29
C GLU A 8 -2.64 -7.55 20.75
N LYS A 9 -2.41 -6.90 21.89
CA LYS A 9 -3.28 -5.83 22.39
C LYS A 9 -3.41 -4.66 21.43
N ARG A 10 -2.31 -4.29 20.75
CA ARG A 10 -2.34 -3.23 19.74
C ARG A 10 -3.24 -3.60 18.56
N ILE A 11 -3.17 -4.85 18.09
CA ILE A 11 -4.01 -5.36 17.00
C ILE A 11 -5.47 -5.38 17.43
N GLU A 12 -5.78 -5.89 18.63
CA GLU A 12 -7.13 -5.92 19.17
C GLU A 12 -7.73 -4.51 19.29
N ASN A 13 -6.98 -3.56 19.85
CA ASN A 13 -7.42 -2.17 19.98
C ASN A 13 -7.66 -1.51 18.63
N PHE A 14 -6.83 -1.82 17.62
CA PHE A 14 -7.03 -1.31 16.26
C PHE A 14 -8.31 -1.86 15.63
N LEU A 15 -8.54 -3.17 15.76
CA LEU A 15 -9.73 -3.82 15.21
C LEU A 15 -11.03 -3.40 15.93
N ALA A 16 -10.94 -3.01 17.20
CA ALA A 16 -12.06 -2.46 17.97
C ALA A 16 -12.37 -0.99 17.66
N LYS A 17 -11.51 -0.29 16.91
CA LYS A 17 -11.71 1.13 16.58
C LYS A 17 -13.00 1.31 15.79
N GLN A 18 -13.82 2.26 16.23
CA GLN A 18 -15.11 2.55 15.60
C GLN A 18 -14.94 3.46 14.37
N ILE A 19 -15.70 3.14 13.32
CA ILE A 19 -15.76 3.83 12.04
C ILE A 19 -17.22 4.01 11.65
N ARG A 20 -17.55 5.13 11.01
CA ARG A 20 -18.88 5.36 10.44
C ARG A 20 -18.89 4.92 8.99
N HIS A 21 -19.80 4.03 8.63
CA HIS A 21 -20.02 3.57 7.26
C HIS A 21 -21.50 3.36 7.00
N ASN A 22 -22.03 3.89 5.89
CA ASN A 22 -23.45 3.80 5.50
C ASN A 22 -24.44 4.15 6.62
N GLY A 23 -24.15 5.21 7.39
CA GLY A 23 -25.00 5.68 8.50
C GLY A 23 -24.94 4.82 9.76
N LYS A 24 -24.13 3.75 9.79
CA LYS A 24 -23.92 2.88 10.96
C LYS A 24 -22.54 3.10 11.56
N ILE A 25 -22.42 2.87 12.85
CA ILE A 25 -21.13 2.81 13.55
C ILE A 25 -20.74 1.34 13.64
N LEU A 26 -19.60 0.99 13.05
CA LEU A 26 -19.04 -0.35 13.01
C LEU A 26 -17.63 -0.31 13.61
N SER A 27 -17.20 -1.39 14.24
CA SER A 27 -15.78 -1.61 14.50
C SER A 27 -15.03 -1.85 13.18
N MET A 28 -13.71 -1.60 13.17
CA MET A 28 -12.87 -1.91 12.02
C MET A 28 -12.98 -3.38 11.61
N ARG A 29 -13.11 -4.29 12.59
CA ARG A 29 -13.39 -5.71 12.34
C ARG A 29 -14.68 -5.92 11.55
N GLU A 30 -15.79 -5.40 12.06
CA GLU A 30 -17.11 -5.52 11.40
C GLU A 30 -17.12 -4.86 10.02
N PHE A 31 -16.41 -3.74 9.88
CA PHE A 31 -16.26 -3.07 8.61
C PHE A 31 -15.50 -3.94 7.59
N MET A 32 -14.35 -4.51 7.97
CA MET A 32 -13.64 -5.45 7.09
C MET A 32 -14.52 -6.64 6.74
N ASP A 33 -15.23 -7.21 7.71
CA ASP A 33 -16.14 -8.33 7.49
C ASP A 33 -17.26 -8.02 6.51
N SER A 34 -17.81 -6.80 6.58
CA SER A 34 -18.80 -6.33 5.61
C SER A 34 -18.21 -6.21 4.21
N LEU A 35 -17.00 -5.68 4.07
CA LEU A 35 -16.33 -5.58 2.76
C LEU A 35 -16.07 -6.97 2.16
N ILE A 36 -15.65 -7.94 2.96
CA ILE A 36 -15.47 -9.33 2.52
C ILE A 36 -16.81 -9.90 2.02
N ALA A 37 -17.89 -9.71 2.78
CA ALA A 37 -19.22 -10.19 2.43
C ALA A 37 -19.77 -9.53 1.16
N ASP A 38 -19.45 -8.24 0.95
CA ASP A 38 -19.81 -7.46 -0.23
C ASP A 38 -18.95 -7.81 -1.47
N GLY A 39 -18.00 -8.74 -1.34
CA GLY A 39 -17.18 -9.25 -2.44
C GLY A 39 -15.90 -8.46 -2.71
N TYR A 40 -15.48 -7.57 -1.80
CA TYR A 40 -14.20 -6.90 -1.91
C TYR A 40 -13.05 -7.88 -1.64
N SER A 41 -11.98 -7.74 -2.41
CA SER A 41 -10.75 -8.53 -2.28
C SER A 41 -9.60 -7.68 -1.77
N PRO A 42 -8.78 -8.18 -0.83
CA PRO A 42 -7.59 -7.47 -0.37
C PRO A 42 -6.54 -7.37 -1.49
N ARG A 43 -5.89 -6.22 -1.60
CA ARG A 43 -4.83 -5.94 -2.56
C ARG A 43 -3.69 -5.17 -1.89
N ALA A 44 -2.47 -5.67 -2.06
CA ALA A 44 -1.24 -4.98 -1.70
C ALA A 44 -0.52 -4.50 -2.97
N LYS A 45 -0.22 -3.20 -3.04
CA LYS A 45 0.47 -2.58 -4.17
C LYS A 45 1.69 -1.79 -3.72
N ALA A 46 2.82 -2.00 -4.41
CA ALA A 46 3.99 -1.15 -4.23
C ALA A 46 3.79 0.17 -5.00
N GLU A 47 3.85 1.29 -4.28
CA GLU A 47 3.80 2.63 -4.88
C GLU A 47 5.08 3.38 -4.58
N GLN A 48 5.48 4.30 -5.46
CA GLN A 48 6.63 5.16 -5.17
C GLN A 48 6.33 6.05 -3.98
N LYS A 49 7.29 6.12 -3.04
CA LYS A 49 7.18 6.94 -1.83
C LYS A 49 6.98 8.41 -2.16
N VAL A 50 7.60 8.86 -3.24
CA VAL A 50 7.48 10.22 -3.76
C VAL A 50 6.50 10.19 -4.91
N GLY A 51 5.34 10.81 -4.68
CA GLY A 51 4.29 10.94 -5.69
C GLY A 51 4.70 11.80 -6.88
N HIS A 52 3.89 11.74 -7.93
CA HIS A 52 3.97 12.71 -9.01
C HIS A 52 3.67 14.12 -8.46
N PRO A 53 4.35 15.15 -8.99
CA PRO A 53 3.96 16.50 -8.66
C PRO A 53 2.53 16.77 -9.13
N SER A 54 1.78 17.52 -8.35
CA SER A 54 0.49 18.05 -8.81
C SER A 54 0.72 18.99 -10.00
N SER A 55 -0.27 19.12 -10.89
CA SER A 55 -0.18 20.02 -12.04
C SER A 55 0.22 21.44 -11.61
N ARG A 56 -0.34 21.92 -10.49
CA ARG A 56 -0.03 23.24 -9.92
C ARG A 56 1.44 23.38 -9.49
N GLN A 57 2.05 22.32 -8.95
CA GLN A 57 3.47 22.32 -8.60
C GLN A 57 4.33 22.33 -9.86
N THR A 58 3.98 21.52 -10.85
CA THR A 58 4.69 21.47 -12.13
C THR A 58 4.74 22.84 -12.83
N PHE A 59 3.62 23.58 -12.84
CA PHE A 59 3.57 24.92 -13.45
C PHE A 59 4.35 25.99 -12.69
N ARG A 60 4.71 25.77 -11.43
CA ARG A 60 5.42 26.74 -10.59
C ARG A 60 6.91 26.46 -10.47
N TRP A 61 7.34 25.25 -10.80
CA TRP A 61 8.73 24.84 -10.66
C TRP A 61 9.57 25.26 -11.86
N ASN A 62 10.74 25.81 -11.57
CA ASN A 62 11.80 25.98 -12.56
C ASN A 62 12.47 24.63 -12.88
N ASN A 63 13.31 24.61 -13.92
CA ASN A 63 13.96 23.39 -14.41
C ASN A 63 14.80 22.67 -13.34
N GLU A 64 15.43 23.43 -12.45
CA GLU A 64 16.26 22.88 -11.37
C GLU A 64 15.41 22.16 -10.32
N GLN A 65 14.31 22.79 -9.88
CA GLN A 65 13.35 22.19 -8.94
C GLN A 65 12.67 20.94 -9.53
N GLN A 66 12.36 20.95 -10.82
CA GLN A 66 11.84 19.76 -11.51
C GLN A 66 12.86 18.62 -11.52
N ARG A 67 14.13 18.93 -11.80
CA ARG A 67 15.24 17.96 -11.80
C ARG A 67 15.47 17.37 -10.41
N GLU A 68 15.51 18.21 -9.37
CA GLU A 68 15.66 17.76 -7.98
C GLU A 68 14.51 16.84 -7.56
N HIS A 69 13.26 17.19 -7.91
CA HIS A 69 12.10 16.34 -7.63
C HIS A 69 12.19 14.98 -8.33
N GLN A 70 12.65 14.95 -9.58
CA GLN A 70 12.86 13.70 -10.31
C GLN A 70 13.95 12.83 -9.66
N ILE A 71 15.07 13.42 -9.24
CA ILE A 71 16.14 12.71 -8.52
C ILE A 71 15.61 12.16 -7.19
N LYS A 72 14.90 12.99 -6.42
CA LYS A 72 14.29 12.59 -5.14
C LYS A 72 13.31 11.44 -5.33
N ARG A 73 12.56 11.46 -6.42
CA ARG A 73 11.61 10.40 -6.78
C ARG A 73 12.30 9.11 -7.20
N ALA A 74 13.40 9.21 -7.96
CA ALA A 74 14.22 8.07 -8.33
C ALA A 74 14.88 7.39 -7.12
N LEU A 75 15.33 8.18 -6.14
CA LEU A 75 15.99 7.68 -4.92
C LEU A 75 15.01 7.31 -3.79
N GLY A 76 13.77 7.77 -3.85
CA GLY A 76 12.80 7.68 -2.75
C GLY A 76 12.28 6.26 -2.46
N GLY A 77 12.52 5.30 -3.36
CA GLY A 77 12.07 3.93 -3.22
C GLY A 77 10.55 3.76 -3.26
N THR A 78 10.09 2.60 -2.80
CA THR A 78 8.68 2.19 -2.83
C THR A 78 8.14 1.90 -1.43
N VAL A 79 6.85 2.14 -1.24
CA VAL A 79 6.10 1.81 -0.03
C VAL A 79 4.92 0.90 -0.42
N LEU A 80 4.61 -0.09 0.42
CA LEU A 80 3.44 -0.94 0.25
C LEU A 80 2.19 -0.20 0.73
N LYS A 81 1.20 -0.09 -0.15
CA LYS A 81 -0.16 0.33 0.19
C LYS A 81 -1.09 -0.87 0.15
N TYR A 82 -2.03 -0.89 1.08
CA TYR A 82 -3.00 -1.95 1.24
C TYR A 82 -4.39 -1.39 0.99
N SER A 83 -5.22 -2.13 0.28
CA SER A 83 -6.56 -1.71 -0.11
C SER A 83 -7.51 -2.90 -0.19
N MET A 84 -8.80 -2.65 0.00
CA MET A 84 -9.88 -3.56 -0.36
C MET A 84 -10.46 -3.09 -1.69
N VAL A 85 -10.52 -3.96 -2.70
CA VAL A 85 -10.93 -3.60 -4.07
C VAL A 85 -12.10 -4.48 -4.51
N SER A 86 -13.16 -3.89 -5.04
CA SER A 86 -14.28 -4.61 -5.63
C SER A 86 -14.10 -4.76 -7.15
N SER A 87 -14.83 -5.71 -7.73
CA SER A 87 -14.84 -5.98 -9.18
C SER A 87 -15.25 -4.78 -10.04
N ASP A 88 -16.02 -3.85 -9.47
CA ASP A 88 -16.46 -2.60 -10.11
C ASP A 88 -15.36 -1.50 -10.12
N GLY A 89 -14.21 -1.76 -9.51
CA GLY A 89 -13.11 -0.82 -9.39
C GLY A 89 -13.21 0.14 -8.21
N SER A 90 -14.25 0.02 -7.38
CA SER A 90 -14.31 0.75 -6.11
C SER A 90 -13.27 0.19 -5.13
N PHE A 91 -12.67 1.07 -4.32
CA PHE A 91 -11.63 0.66 -3.38
C PHE A 91 -11.67 1.45 -2.06
N TYR A 92 -11.16 0.81 -1.02
CA TYR A 92 -10.90 1.41 0.29
C TYR A 92 -9.44 1.22 0.65
N ASP A 93 -8.75 2.31 0.96
CA ASP A 93 -7.39 2.25 1.52
C ASP A 93 -7.46 1.75 2.97
N ILE A 94 -6.64 0.76 3.31
CA ILE A 94 -6.61 0.13 4.63
C ILE A 94 -5.19 0.09 5.18
N GLU A 95 -5.07 -0.01 6.51
CA GLU A 95 -3.77 -0.22 7.15
C GLU A 95 -3.34 -1.69 7.07
N LYS A 96 -2.03 -1.94 7.20
CA LYS A 96 -1.46 -3.29 7.19
C LYS A 96 -2.13 -4.23 8.20
N ILE A 97 -2.48 -3.73 9.39
CA ILE A 97 -3.12 -4.54 10.44
C ILE A 97 -4.49 -5.06 9.99
N ALA A 98 -5.30 -4.23 9.32
CA ALA A 98 -6.57 -4.67 8.73
C ALA A 98 -6.35 -5.63 7.57
N TYR A 99 -5.34 -5.38 6.73
CA TYR A 99 -4.99 -6.28 5.63
C TYR A 99 -4.60 -7.67 6.14
N ASP A 100 -3.70 -7.76 7.12
CA ASP A 100 -3.26 -9.02 7.71
C ASP A 100 -4.46 -9.80 8.30
N TYR A 101 -5.39 -9.09 8.98
CA TYR A 101 -6.63 -9.67 9.50
C TYR A 101 -7.51 -10.28 8.38
N VAL A 102 -7.71 -9.54 7.29
CA VAL A 102 -8.51 -10.02 6.15
C VAL A 102 -7.87 -11.23 5.49
N ILE A 103 -6.55 -11.22 5.32
CA ILE A 103 -5.78 -12.34 4.74
C ILE A 103 -5.92 -13.62 5.58
N GLU A 104 -5.75 -13.50 6.89
CA GLU A 104 -5.92 -14.60 7.83
C GLU A 104 -7.35 -15.14 7.76
N LYS A 105 -8.35 -14.25 7.74
CA LYS A 105 -9.77 -14.62 7.69
C LYS A 105 -10.19 -15.30 6.38
N MET A 106 -9.64 -14.85 5.26
CA MET A 106 -9.88 -15.47 3.95
C MET A 106 -9.13 -16.80 3.76
N GLY A 107 -8.37 -17.26 4.75
CA GLY A 107 -7.67 -18.55 4.68
C GLY A 107 -6.52 -18.56 3.68
N GLY A 108 -5.90 -17.41 3.42
CA GLY A 108 -4.78 -17.31 2.46
C GLY A 108 -5.16 -17.56 1.00
N VAL A 109 -6.46 -17.45 0.64
CA VAL A 109 -6.94 -17.60 -0.73
C VAL A 109 -6.28 -16.55 -1.62
N ASN A 110 -5.24 -16.99 -2.34
CA ASN A 110 -4.72 -16.45 -3.59
C ASN A 110 -4.80 -14.92 -3.73
N VAL A 111 -4.37 -14.20 -2.69
CA VAL A 111 -4.04 -12.78 -2.84
C VAL A 111 -2.73 -12.74 -3.56
N LYS A 112 -2.76 -13.06 -4.87
CA LYS A 112 -1.66 -12.85 -5.78
C LYS A 112 -1.39 -11.35 -5.68
N PRO A 113 -0.29 -10.91 -5.05
CA PRO A 113 0.03 -9.50 -5.09
C PRO A 113 0.30 -9.22 -6.57
N GLU A 114 -0.64 -8.57 -7.25
CA GLU A 114 -0.52 -8.20 -8.67
C GLU A 114 0.69 -7.29 -8.96
N THR A 115 1.48 -6.98 -7.94
CA THR A 115 2.74 -6.26 -8.05
C THR A 115 3.77 -6.82 -7.08
N MET A 116 4.24 -8.06 -7.30
CA MET A 116 5.66 -8.38 -7.05
C MET A 116 6.54 -7.65 -8.09
N CYS A 117 6.42 -6.33 -8.17
CA CYS A 117 7.12 -5.49 -9.14
C CYS A 117 7.92 -4.42 -8.40
N PHE A 118 9.17 -4.81 -8.13
CA PHE A 118 10.41 -4.05 -8.29
C PHE A 118 10.51 -2.72 -7.55
N ALA A 119 11.47 -2.67 -6.60
CA ALA A 119 12.24 -1.46 -6.39
C ALA A 119 12.80 -1.04 -7.76
N ILE A 120 12.29 0.05 -8.33
CA ILE A 120 12.92 0.68 -9.48
C ILE A 120 14.21 1.30 -8.93
N PHE A 121 15.31 0.55 -8.97
CA PHE A 121 16.65 1.12 -8.87
C PHE A 121 16.87 1.94 -10.14
N ASN A 122 16.43 3.19 -10.11
CA ASN A 122 16.93 4.18 -11.07
C ASN A 122 18.35 4.54 -10.63
N SER A 123 19.31 3.66 -10.92
CA SER A 123 20.71 4.10 -10.95
C SER A 123 20.81 5.16 -12.05
N PRO A 124 21.53 6.28 -11.86
CA PRO A 124 21.68 7.31 -12.89
C PRO A 124 22.23 6.77 -14.23
N SER A 125 22.94 5.64 -14.19
CA SER A 125 23.46 4.90 -15.34
C SER A 125 22.39 4.12 -16.13
N SER A 126 21.24 3.79 -15.54
CA SER A 126 20.14 3.07 -16.23
C SER A 126 19.37 3.91 -17.26
N LEU A 127 19.53 5.24 -17.25
CA LEU A 127 18.94 6.16 -18.24
C LEU A 127 19.58 6.05 -19.62
N ARG A 128 20.73 5.37 -19.77
CA ARG A 128 21.38 5.10 -21.06
C ARG A 128 21.42 3.59 -21.33
N GLY A 129 20.30 3.03 -21.80
CA GLY A 129 20.29 1.70 -22.45
C GLY A 129 20.61 0.50 -21.55
N GLY A 130 20.49 0.61 -20.23
CA GLY A 130 20.70 -0.53 -19.33
C GLY A 130 19.59 -1.58 -19.44
N LYS A 131 19.97 -2.87 -19.57
CA LYS A 131 19.03 -4.00 -19.56
C LYS A 131 18.21 -3.98 -18.26
N ARG A 132 16.88 -4.06 -18.40
CA ARG A 132 15.95 -4.21 -17.28
C ARG A 132 16.08 -5.64 -16.73
N GLU A 133 16.72 -5.82 -15.59
CA GLU A 133 16.76 -7.10 -14.90
C GLU A 133 15.58 -7.23 -13.91
N ARG A 134 15.03 -8.44 -13.78
CA ARG A 134 13.98 -8.75 -12.81
C ARG A 134 14.62 -8.80 -11.41
N CYS A 135 14.28 -7.86 -10.52
CA CYS A 135 14.73 -7.93 -9.13
C CYS A 135 14.06 -9.10 -8.39
N VAL A 136 14.87 -9.91 -7.72
CA VAL A 136 14.43 -10.96 -6.78
C VAL A 136 14.32 -10.33 -5.39
N ALA A 137 13.24 -10.62 -4.67
CA ALA A 137 13.07 -10.18 -3.29
C ALA A 137 14.07 -10.91 -2.37
N VAL A 138 14.83 -10.15 -1.59
CA VAL A 138 15.63 -10.68 -0.48
C VAL A 138 14.80 -10.51 0.79
N TYR A 139 14.46 -11.62 1.42
CA TYR A 139 13.90 -11.64 2.77
C TYR A 139 15.06 -11.57 3.77
N SER A 140 15.01 -10.63 4.71
CA SER A 140 15.84 -10.61 5.93
C SER A 140 14.92 -10.59 7.13
#